data_AF-A0A5R9KBX8-F1
#
_entry.id   AF-A0A5R9KBX8-F1
#
_cell.length_a   1.000
_cell.length_b   1.000
_cell.length_c   1.000
_cell.angle_alpha   90.00
_cell.angle_beta   90.00
_cell.angle_gamma   90.00
#
_symmetry.space_group_name_H-M   'P 1'
#
loop_
_entity.id
_entity.type
_entity.pdbx_description
1 polymer ?
#
loop_
_entity_poly.entity_id
_entity_poly.type
_entity_poly.pdbx_seq_one_letter_code
_entity_poly.pdbx_strand_id
1 'polypeptide(L)'
;MEKNNHLLKNALAKLPDYTPDESCWDSLSRNLDELPLKAALKKLPEYEPDEMLWGMIASKPAVKKNSKIRQYAAAVILIAGITGIWLLGKNNEKQIAFSQEKQDKRLQTTAEQITDQQYQKLKAYCETETLICTSRDYRQLQHEYEKLAGAAAELQEAIGAYNTEPELIRQFATIEQQKAEVLNEMAKMI
;
A
#
# COMPACT_ATOMS: atom_id res chain seq x y z
N MET A 1 -26.72 -6.43 -42.12
CA MET A 1 -27.54 -7.17 -41.15
C MET A 1 -26.63 -7.68 -40.04
N GLU A 2 -26.72 -7.09 -38.86
CA GLU A 2 -25.91 -7.51 -37.71
C GLU A 2 -26.33 -8.90 -37.24
N LYS A 3 -25.40 -9.86 -37.30
CA LYS A 3 -25.64 -11.25 -36.93
C LYS A 3 -26.03 -11.45 -35.46
N ASN A 4 -25.72 -10.49 -34.58
CA ASN A 4 -25.84 -10.66 -33.13
C ASN A 4 -26.94 -9.81 -32.47
N ASN A 5 -27.73 -9.05 -33.25
CA ASN A 5 -28.75 -8.15 -32.71
C ASN A 5 -29.81 -8.89 -31.87
N HIS A 6 -30.16 -10.11 -32.27
CA HIS A 6 -31.12 -10.96 -31.58
C HIS A 6 -30.59 -11.50 -30.23
N LEU A 7 -29.29 -11.76 -30.12
CA LEU A 7 -28.65 -12.18 -28.86
C LEU A 7 -28.64 -11.02 -27.86
N LEU A 8 -28.28 -9.83 -28.32
CA LEU A 8 -28.27 -8.61 -27.51
C LEU A 8 -29.66 -8.28 -26.97
N LYS A 9 -30.69 -8.31 -27.82
CA LYS A 9 -32.09 -8.08 -27.40
C LYS A 9 -32.57 -9.10 -26.38
N ASN A 10 -32.22 -10.37 -26.57
CA ASN A 10 -32.55 -11.42 -25.60
C ASN A 10 -31.80 -11.28 -24.27
N ALA A 11 -30.54 -10.82 -24.30
CA ALA A 11 -29.77 -10.58 -23.09
C ALA A 11 -30.33 -9.40 -22.29
N LEU A 12 -30.65 -8.28 -22.97
CA LEU A 12 -31.27 -7.10 -22.35
C LEU A 12 -32.64 -7.41 -21.76
N ALA A 13 -33.47 -8.20 -22.43
CA ALA A 13 -34.79 -8.60 -21.92
C ALA A 13 -34.73 -9.56 -20.70
N LYS A 14 -33.56 -10.15 -20.42
CA LYS A 14 -33.32 -11.04 -19.28
C LYS A 14 -32.61 -10.34 -18.12
N LEU A 15 -32.31 -9.05 -18.24
CA LEU A 15 -31.75 -8.30 -17.12
C LEU A 15 -32.81 -8.17 -16.03
N PRO A 16 -32.51 -8.57 -14.80
CA PRO A 16 -33.38 -8.31 -13.67
C PRO A 16 -33.46 -6.80 -13.39
N ASP A 17 -34.67 -6.30 -13.20
CA ASP A 17 -34.90 -4.96 -12.68
C ASP A 17 -34.59 -4.97 -11.18
N TYR A 18 -33.40 -4.50 -10.82
CA TYR A 18 -33.03 -4.29 -9.43
C TYR A 18 -33.34 -2.85 -9.04
N THR A 19 -34.48 -2.64 -8.40
CA THR A 19 -34.72 -1.42 -7.63
C THR A 19 -34.47 -1.73 -6.15
N PRO A 20 -33.68 -0.91 -5.45
CA PRO A 20 -33.48 -1.08 -4.03
C PRO A 20 -34.82 -0.97 -3.29
N ASP A 21 -34.95 -1.74 -2.21
CA ASP A 21 -36.14 -1.75 -1.36
C ASP A 21 -36.41 -0.34 -0.78
N GLU A 22 -37.67 0.01 -0.60
CA GLU A 22 -38.08 1.35 -0.14
C GLU A 22 -37.52 1.68 1.25
N SER A 23 -37.36 0.64 2.08
CA SER A 23 -36.72 0.73 3.39
C SER A 23 -35.26 1.20 3.35
N CYS A 24 -34.53 0.97 2.25
CA CYS A 24 -33.17 1.48 2.05
C CYS A 24 -33.17 3.00 1.90
N TRP A 25 -34.14 3.57 1.18
CA TRP A 25 -34.26 5.01 0.99
C TRP A 25 -34.65 5.72 2.29
N ASP A 26 -35.56 5.14 3.07
CA ASP A 26 -35.94 5.65 4.39
C ASP A 26 -34.80 5.59 5.40
N SER A 27 -33.91 4.60 5.27
CA SER A 27 -32.72 4.49 6.11
C SER A 27 -31.65 5.51 5.70
N LEU A 28 -31.51 5.77 4.40
CA LEU A 28 -30.60 6.77 3.88
C LEU A 28 -31.03 8.19 4.30
N SER A 29 -32.33 8.51 4.18
CA SER A 29 -32.86 9.83 4.55
C SER A 29 -32.69 10.13 6.05
N ARG A 30 -32.94 9.16 6.93
CA ARG A 30 -32.73 9.29 8.38
C ARG A 30 -31.26 9.48 8.77
N ASN A 31 -30.33 8.87 8.04
CA ASN A 31 -28.89 9.02 8.33
C ASN A 31 -28.30 10.32 7.76
N LEU A 32 -28.93 10.89 6.74
CA LEU A 32 -28.55 12.16 6.12
C LEU A 32 -29.22 13.39 6.78
N ASP A 33 -29.91 13.20 7.90
CA ASP A 33 -30.48 14.32 8.65
C ASP A 33 -29.40 15.35 8.99
N GLU A 34 -29.63 16.61 8.61
CA GLU A 34 -28.68 17.70 8.83
C GLU A 34 -28.59 18.13 10.30
N LEU A 35 -29.49 17.63 11.15
CA LEU A 35 -29.62 17.98 12.57
C LEU A 35 -28.39 17.55 13.40
N PRO A 36 -27.94 16.27 13.35
CA PRO A 36 -26.69 15.83 13.95
C PRO A 36 -25.48 16.68 13.53
N LEU A 37 -25.38 17.00 12.23
CA LEU A 37 -24.30 17.81 11.68
C LEU A 37 -24.31 19.24 12.23
N LYS A 38 -25.48 19.89 12.25
CA LYS A 38 -25.64 21.25 12.82
C LYS A 38 -25.37 21.28 14.32
N ALA A 39 -25.73 20.21 15.04
CA ALA A 39 -25.42 20.07 16.46
C ALA A 39 -23.92 19.87 16.72
N ALA A 40 -23.22 19.12 15.84
CA ALA A 40 -21.78 18.92 15.92
C ALA A 40 -21.00 20.20 15.57
N LEU A 41 -21.44 20.94 14.54
CA LEU A 41 -20.86 22.24 14.17
C LEU A 41 -20.92 23.26 15.31
N LYS A 42 -22.02 23.30 16.07
CA LYS A 42 -22.14 24.17 17.25
C LYS A 42 -21.24 23.77 18.43
N LYS A 43 -20.72 22.54 18.45
CA LYS A 43 -19.85 22.03 19.51
C LYS A 43 -18.36 22.14 19.16
N LEU A 44 -18.04 22.55 17.93
CA LEU A 44 -16.66 22.72 17.52
C LEU A 44 -16.09 23.98 18.21
N PRO A 45 -14.96 23.85 18.91
CA PRO A 45 -14.27 25.00 19.46
C PRO A 45 -13.70 25.87 18.33
N GLU A 46 -13.93 27.17 18.41
CA GLU A 46 -13.27 28.15 17.55
C GLU A 46 -11.84 28.32 18.04
N TYR A 47 -10.92 27.53 17.50
CA TYR A 47 -9.49 27.73 17.68
C TYR A 47 -8.97 28.64 16.58
N GLU A 48 -8.75 29.91 16.90
CA GLU A 48 -7.96 30.80 16.06
C GLU A 48 -6.51 30.81 16.55
N PRO A 49 -5.52 30.60 15.66
CA PRO A 49 -4.11 30.67 16.05
C PRO A 49 -3.73 32.07 16.53
N ASP A 50 -2.92 32.14 17.58
CA ASP A 50 -2.41 33.40 18.15
C ASP A 50 -1.72 34.27 17.09
N GLU A 51 -2.14 35.53 16.96
CA GLU A 51 -1.58 36.51 16.02
C GLU A 51 -0.07 36.70 16.19
N MET A 52 0.45 36.48 17.40
CA MET A 52 1.89 36.53 17.67
C MET A 52 2.66 35.42 16.92
N LEU A 53 2.06 34.23 16.75
CA LEU A 53 2.66 33.13 15.99
C LEU A 53 2.78 33.47 14.50
N TRP A 54 1.76 34.11 13.94
CA TRP A 54 1.79 34.57 12.55
C TRP A 54 2.85 35.65 12.33
N GLY A 55 2.99 36.58 13.28
CA GLY A 55 4.05 37.60 13.24
C GLY A 55 5.45 37.00 13.17
N MET A 56 5.72 35.94 13.95
CA MET A 56 7.02 35.26 13.96
C MET A 56 7.34 34.53 12.65
N ILE A 57 6.33 33.94 12.00
CA ILE A 57 6.49 33.28 10.70
C ILE A 57 6.71 34.31 9.59
N ALA A 58 5.99 35.44 9.65
CA ALA A 58 6.13 36.52 8.67
C ALA A 58 7.50 37.20 8.77
N SER A 59 8.08 37.28 9.96
CA SER A 59 9.45 37.78 10.16
C SER A 59 10.49 36.73 9.73
N LYS A 60 10.78 36.65 8.42
CA LYS A 60 11.91 35.87 7.91
C LYS A 60 13.22 36.36 8.57
N PRO A 61 14.12 35.46 9.02
CA PRO A 61 15.39 35.90 9.60
C PRO A 61 16.24 36.61 8.55
N ALA A 62 16.69 37.83 8.86
CA ALA A 62 17.55 38.62 7.99
C ALA A 62 18.91 37.92 7.81
N VAL A 63 19.16 37.38 6.61
CA VAL A 63 20.45 36.77 6.27
C VAL A 63 21.50 37.88 6.13
N LYS A 64 22.28 38.11 7.19
CA LYS A 64 23.40 39.06 7.15
C LYS A 64 24.51 38.54 6.23
N LYS A 65 24.68 39.19 5.08
CA LYS A 65 25.75 38.91 4.12
C LYS A 65 27.00 39.70 4.53
N ASN A 66 27.85 39.11 5.36
CA ASN A 66 29.10 39.77 5.76
C ASN A 66 30.21 39.55 4.73
N SER A 67 30.78 40.66 4.25
CA SER A 67 31.90 40.72 3.33
C SER A 67 33.24 40.54 4.07
N LYS A 68 34.10 39.69 3.49
CA LYS A 68 35.56 39.55 3.62
C LYS A 68 36.20 39.83 4.99
N ILE A 69 36.41 38.73 5.73
CA ILE A 69 37.72 38.20 6.20
C ILE A 69 38.87 39.22 6.22
N ARG A 70 39.11 39.83 7.39
CA ARG A 70 40.46 40.22 7.84
C ARG A 70 40.46 40.56 9.34
N GLN A 71 40.54 39.55 10.21
CA GLN A 71 41.10 39.60 11.59
C GLN A 71 40.80 38.27 12.33
N TYR A 72 41.68 37.27 12.19
CA TYR A 72 41.54 35.95 12.85
C TYR A 72 42.71 35.71 13.80
N ALA A 73 42.55 36.11 15.07
CA ALA A 73 43.37 35.60 16.17
C ALA A 73 42.49 35.33 17.40
N ALA A 74 41.70 36.31 17.84
CA ALA A 74 40.74 36.12 18.94
C ALA A 74 39.56 35.18 18.58
N ALA A 75 39.25 35.04 17.28
CA ALA A 75 38.19 34.17 16.80
C ALA A 75 38.48 32.68 17.04
N VAL A 76 39.74 32.24 17.04
CA VAL A 76 40.08 30.82 17.22
C VAL A 76 39.76 30.33 18.63
N ILE A 77 39.96 31.19 19.65
CA ILE A 77 39.69 30.87 21.05
C ILE A 77 38.18 30.83 21.32
N LEU A 78 37.41 31.77 20.75
CA LEU A 78 35.95 31.74 20.87
C LEU A 78 35.34 30.56 20.11
N ILE A 79 35.87 30.20 18.94
CA ILE A 79 35.39 29.03 18.19
C ILE A 79 35.68 27.74 18.97
N ALA A 80 36.86 27.59 19.60
CA ALA A 80 37.18 26.42 20.42
C ALA A 80 36.33 26.33 21.70
N GLY A 81 36.03 27.47 22.34
CA GLY A 81 35.13 27.49 23.51
C GLY A 81 33.69 27.15 23.14
N ILE A 82 33.19 27.68 22.02
CA ILE A 82 31.84 27.42 21.53
C ILE A 82 31.68 25.97 21.05
N THR A 83 32.68 25.40 20.35
CA THR A 83 32.63 23.97 19.97
C THR A 83 32.72 23.05 21.17
N GLY A 84 33.50 23.40 22.21
CA GLY A 84 33.52 22.67 23.47
C GLY A 84 32.15 22.64 24.16
N ILE A 85 31.49 23.80 24.29
CA ILE A 85 30.16 23.91 24.91
C ILE A 85 29.09 23.17 24.09
N TRP A 86 29.18 23.20 22.75
CA TRP A 86 28.23 22.52 21.87
C TRP A 86 28.39 20.99 21.90
N LEU A 87 29.62 20.49 22.07
CA LEU A 87 29.90 19.05 22.25
C LEU A 87 29.37 18.51 23.59
N LEU A 88 29.39 19.31 24.66
CA LEU A 88 28.82 18.89 25.96
C LEU A 88 27.29 19.03 26.02
N GLY A 89 26.67 19.90 25.22
CA GLY A 89 25.22 20.15 25.22
C GLY A 89 24.39 19.18 24.37
N LYS A 90 25.01 18.24 23.65
CA LYS A 90 24.36 17.34 22.69
C LYS A 90 23.61 16.15 23.31
N ASN A 91 23.13 16.29 24.55
CA ASN A 91 22.34 15.26 25.24
C ASN A 91 20.86 15.66 25.47
N ASN A 92 20.41 16.79 24.93
CA ASN A 92 18.98 17.12 24.90
C ASN A 92 18.34 16.62 23.60
N GLU A 93 18.27 15.29 23.44
CA GLU A 93 17.35 14.68 22.50
C GLU A 93 15.92 14.96 22.98
N LYS A 94 15.28 15.98 22.41
CA LYS A 94 13.83 16.18 22.56
C LYS A 94 13.15 14.89 22.06
N GLN A 95 12.54 14.16 22.99
CA GLN A 95 11.74 12.97 22.69
C GLN A 95 10.49 13.40 21.93
N ILE A 96 10.56 13.32 20.61
CA ILE A 96 9.39 13.52 19.74
C ILE A 96 8.62 12.20 19.73
N ALA A 97 7.44 12.18 20.34
CA ALA A 97 6.54 11.04 20.28
C ALA A 97 5.96 10.95 18.87
N PHE A 98 6.59 10.12 18.03
CA PHE A 98 6.16 9.86 16.66
C PHE A 98 5.40 8.54 16.63
N SER A 99 4.07 8.62 16.45
CA SER A 99 3.24 7.45 16.19
C SER A 99 3.02 7.37 14.69
N GLN A 100 3.64 6.37 14.06
CA GLN A 100 3.44 6.07 12.65
C GLN A 100 2.75 4.72 12.55
N GLU A 101 1.60 4.68 11.89
CA GLU A 101 0.95 3.43 11.54
C GLU A 101 1.81 2.72 10.49
N LYS A 102 2.45 1.62 10.89
CA LYS A 102 3.16 0.75 9.96
C LYS A 102 2.11 -0.07 9.22
N GLN A 103 1.80 0.35 8.00
CA GLN A 103 1.05 -0.49 7.08
C GLN A 103 1.87 -1.76 6.81
N ASP A 104 1.32 -2.91 7.16
CA ASP A 104 2.00 -4.19 6.97
C ASP A 104 2.13 -4.46 5.46
N LYS A 105 3.37 -4.53 4.96
CA LYS A 105 3.65 -4.80 3.55
C LYS A 105 3.05 -6.14 3.09
N ARG A 106 2.78 -7.07 4.01
CA ARG A 106 2.12 -8.35 3.71
C ARG A 106 0.65 -8.21 3.32
N LEU A 107 0.02 -7.08 3.65
CA LEU A 107 -1.36 -6.76 3.26
C LEU A 107 -1.43 -6.04 1.91
N GLN A 108 -0.29 -5.72 1.30
CA GLN A 108 -0.25 -5.20 -0.06
C GLN A 108 -0.21 -6.38 -1.03
N THR A 109 -1.38 -6.77 -1.52
CA THR A 109 -1.54 -7.63 -2.69
C THR A 109 -1.09 -6.85 -3.92
N THR A 110 0.23 -6.78 -4.16
CA THR A 110 0.72 -6.32 -5.47
C THR A 110 0.16 -7.28 -6.50
N ALA A 111 -0.68 -6.77 -7.42
CA ALA A 111 -1.34 -7.55 -8.45
C ALA A 111 -0.38 -8.28 -9.41
N GLU A 112 0.93 -8.03 -9.29
CA GLU A 112 1.97 -8.68 -10.06
C GLU A 112 2.48 -9.91 -9.30
N GLN A 113 1.98 -11.09 -9.68
CA GLN A 113 2.41 -12.38 -9.15
C GLN A 113 3.81 -12.73 -9.68
N ILE A 114 4.84 -12.20 -9.02
CA ILE A 114 6.27 -12.42 -9.36
C ILE A 114 6.59 -13.92 -9.49
N THR A 115 5.96 -14.73 -8.66
CA THR A 115 6.08 -16.20 -8.64
C THR A 115 5.67 -16.82 -9.99
N ASP A 116 4.60 -16.31 -10.61
CA ASP A 116 4.07 -16.84 -11.88
C ASP A 116 4.96 -16.46 -13.07
N GLN A 117 5.55 -15.26 -13.04
CA GLN A 117 6.55 -14.87 -14.05
C GLN A 117 7.79 -15.78 -13.99
N GLN A 118 8.22 -16.18 -12.81
CA GLN A 118 9.36 -17.10 -12.66
C GLN A 118 9.02 -18.52 -13.11
N TYR A 119 7.81 -18.99 -12.82
CA TYR A 119 7.32 -20.27 -13.33
C TYR A 119 7.26 -20.31 -14.86
N GLN A 120 6.78 -19.25 -15.51
CA GLN A 120 6.76 -19.19 -16.98
C GLN A 120 8.16 -19.29 -17.60
N LYS A 121 9.16 -18.66 -16.98
CA LYS A 121 10.56 -18.80 -17.41
C LYS A 121 11.04 -20.23 -17.25
N LEU A 122 10.79 -20.84 -16.10
CA LEU A 122 11.16 -22.24 -15.82
C LEU A 122 10.53 -23.21 -16.83
N LYS A 123 9.24 -23.01 -17.15
CA LYS A 123 8.50 -23.79 -18.14
C LYS A 123 9.09 -23.64 -19.54
N ALA A 124 9.53 -22.44 -19.92
CA ALA A 124 10.19 -22.20 -21.20
C ALA A 124 11.53 -22.96 -21.32
N TYR A 125 12.31 -23.08 -20.23
CA TYR A 125 13.52 -23.91 -20.21
C TYR A 125 13.22 -25.40 -20.47
N CYS A 126 12.09 -25.88 -19.95
CA CYS A 126 11.61 -27.24 -20.19
C CYS A 126 11.16 -27.52 -21.63
N GLU A 127 10.80 -26.50 -22.41
CA GLU A 127 10.49 -26.65 -23.84
C GLU A 127 11.76 -26.80 -24.69
N THR A 128 12.90 -26.33 -24.16
CA THR A 128 14.22 -26.41 -24.83
C THR A 128 15.09 -27.58 -24.37
N GLU A 129 15.02 -28.03 -23.11
CA GLU A 129 15.79 -29.16 -22.56
C GLU A 129 14.87 -30.17 -21.85
N THR A 130 14.89 -31.43 -22.28
CA THR A 130 13.72 -32.34 -22.13
C THR A 130 13.87 -33.48 -21.13
N LEU A 131 15.07 -33.73 -20.60
CA LEU A 131 15.35 -34.93 -19.80
C LEU A 131 14.72 -34.88 -18.39
N ILE A 132 14.69 -33.72 -17.76
CA ILE A 132 14.21 -33.54 -16.38
C ILE A 132 12.70 -33.30 -16.35
N CYS A 133 12.18 -32.59 -17.36
CA CYS A 133 10.77 -32.19 -17.44
C CYS A 133 9.82 -33.33 -17.87
N THR A 134 10.37 -34.46 -18.32
CA THR A 134 9.63 -35.70 -18.56
C THR A 134 9.56 -36.61 -17.32
N SER A 135 10.32 -36.32 -16.27
CA SER A 135 10.26 -37.08 -15.01
C SER A 135 8.88 -36.99 -14.36
N ARG A 136 8.48 -38.06 -13.69
CA ARG A 136 7.19 -38.13 -12.98
C ARG A 136 7.11 -37.09 -11.88
N ASP A 137 8.21 -36.88 -11.16
CA ASP A 137 8.28 -36.00 -10.01
C ASP A 137 8.14 -34.54 -10.43
N TYR A 138 8.80 -34.12 -11.52
CA TYR A 138 8.65 -32.79 -12.09
C TYR A 138 7.21 -32.53 -12.56
N ARG A 139 6.57 -33.48 -13.25
CA ARG A 139 5.17 -33.33 -13.70
C ARG A 139 4.18 -33.24 -12.54
N GLN A 140 4.46 -33.94 -11.44
CA GLN A 140 3.62 -33.86 -10.24
C GLN A 140 3.73 -32.47 -9.60
N LEU A 141 4.94 -31.95 -9.43
CA LEU A 141 5.18 -30.59 -8.91
C LEU A 141 4.61 -29.52 -9.84
N GLN A 142 4.70 -29.72 -11.15
CA GLN A 142 4.09 -28.83 -12.14
C GLN A 142 2.56 -28.77 -11.98
N HIS A 143 1.90 -29.92 -11.86
CA HIS A 143 0.45 -29.97 -11.64
C HIS A 143 0.06 -29.36 -10.29
N GLU A 144 0.87 -29.56 -9.25
CA GLU A 144 0.66 -28.96 -7.94
C GLU A 144 0.77 -27.43 -7.99
N TYR A 145 1.77 -26.91 -8.71
CA TYR A 145 1.92 -25.48 -8.95
C TYR A 145 0.72 -24.89 -9.69
N GLU A 146 0.28 -25.53 -10.79
CA GLU A 146 -0.86 -25.05 -11.58
C GLU A 146 -2.17 -25.04 -10.76
N LYS A 147 -2.35 -26.03 -9.86
CA LYS A 147 -3.47 -26.05 -8.92
C LYS A 147 -3.42 -24.88 -7.94
N LEU A 148 -2.25 -24.61 -7.36
CA LEU A 148 -2.06 -23.49 -6.42
C LEU A 148 -2.24 -22.14 -7.12
N ALA A 149 -1.76 -22.01 -8.36
CA ALA A 149 -1.93 -20.81 -9.17
C ALA A 149 -3.42 -20.54 -9.48
N GLY A 150 -4.20 -21.57 -9.81
CA GLY A 150 -5.65 -21.45 -10.01
C GLY A 150 -6.37 -20.97 -8.75
N ALA A 151 -6.08 -21.59 -7.60
CA ALA A 151 -6.67 -21.18 -6.31
C ALA A 151 -6.26 -19.75 -5.89
N ALA A 152 -5.02 -19.33 -6.18
CA ALA A 152 -4.56 -17.97 -5.94
C ALA A 152 -5.33 -16.96 -6.81
N ALA A 153 -5.61 -17.28 -8.07
CA ALA A 153 -6.38 -16.41 -8.97
C ALA A 153 -7.84 -16.26 -8.51
N GLU A 154 -8.48 -17.35 -8.07
CA GLU A 154 -9.84 -17.31 -7.51
C GLU A 154 -9.91 -16.45 -6.23
N LEU A 155 -8.92 -16.59 -5.33
CA LEU A 155 -8.83 -15.76 -4.12
C LEU A 155 -8.56 -14.29 -4.46
N GLN A 156 -7.68 -14.01 -5.44
CA GLN A 156 -7.39 -12.65 -5.89
C GLN A 156 -8.64 -11.96 -6.44
N GLU A 157 -9.48 -12.68 -7.19
CA GLU A 157 -10.76 -12.16 -7.69
C GLU A 157 -11.75 -11.89 -6.55
N ALA A 158 -11.83 -12.80 -5.57
CA ALA A 158 -12.72 -12.67 -4.41
C ALA A 158 -12.30 -11.53 -3.46
N ILE A 159 -11.00 -11.26 -3.30
CA ILE A 159 -10.47 -10.15 -2.47
C ILE A 159 -10.85 -8.78 -3.07
N GLY A 160 -10.97 -8.69 -4.40
CA GLY A 160 -11.35 -7.47 -5.10
C GLY A 160 -10.37 -6.31 -4.90
N ALA A 161 -10.76 -5.10 -5.34
CA ALA A 161 -9.88 -3.92 -5.28
C ALA A 161 -9.73 -3.32 -3.87
N TYR A 162 -10.60 -3.69 -2.93
CA TYR A 162 -10.75 -3.00 -1.65
C TYR A 162 -10.27 -3.79 -0.43
N ASN A 163 -9.65 -4.97 -0.62
CA ASN A 163 -8.97 -5.74 0.45
C ASN A 163 -9.83 -5.84 1.73
N THR A 164 -11.12 -6.10 1.56
CA THR A 164 -12.13 -5.93 2.61
C THR A 164 -12.12 -7.04 3.65
N GLU A 165 -11.47 -8.17 3.36
CA GLU A 165 -11.54 -9.36 4.20
C GLU A 165 -10.14 -9.88 4.56
N PRO A 166 -9.66 -9.68 5.81
CA PRO A 166 -8.30 -9.99 6.20
C PRO A 166 -7.99 -11.48 6.22
N GLU A 167 -9.01 -12.34 6.30
CA GLU A 167 -8.82 -13.79 6.25
C GLU A 167 -8.45 -14.28 4.86
N LEU A 168 -9.07 -13.75 3.79
CA LEU A 168 -8.71 -14.11 2.42
C LEU A 168 -7.28 -13.68 2.07
N ILE A 169 -6.84 -12.51 2.55
CA ILE A 169 -5.47 -12.03 2.34
C ILE A 169 -4.46 -12.97 3.01
N ARG A 170 -4.76 -13.46 4.22
CA ARG A 170 -3.90 -14.46 4.88
C ARG A 170 -3.82 -15.76 4.09
N GLN A 171 -4.95 -16.25 3.60
CA GLN A 171 -5.00 -17.46 2.78
C GLN A 171 -4.23 -17.30 1.47
N PHE A 172 -4.40 -16.17 0.78
CA PHE A 172 -3.65 -15.83 -0.42
C PHE A 172 -2.14 -15.81 -0.15
N ALA A 173 -1.70 -15.17 0.93
CA ALA A 173 -0.29 -15.14 1.31
C ALA A 173 0.28 -16.54 1.61
N THR A 174 -0.52 -17.44 2.21
CA THR A 174 -0.14 -18.83 2.41
C THR A 174 0.02 -19.57 1.07
N ILE A 175 -0.89 -19.37 0.12
CA ILE A 175 -0.80 -20.00 -1.21
C ILE A 175 0.41 -19.48 -1.98
N GLU A 176 0.71 -18.18 -1.95
CA GLU A 176 1.90 -17.63 -2.59
C GLU A 176 3.20 -18.20 -1.99
N GLN A 177 3.25 -18.43 -0.68
CA GLN A 177 4.37 -19.11 -0.05
C GLN A 177 4.52 -20.56 -0.54
N GLN A 178 3.41 -21.30 -0.65
CA GLN A 178 3.41 -22.68 -1.17
C GLN A 178 3.85 -22.73 -2.64
N LYS A 179 3.41 -21.79 -3.47
CA LYS A 179 3.87 -21.65 -4.86
C LYS A 179 5.39 -21.46 -4.94
N ALA A 180 5.96 -20.63 -4.05
CA ALA A 180 7.39 -20.40 -4.00
C ALA A 180 8.18 -21.65 -3.55
N GLU A 181 7.64 -22.44 -2.63
CA GLU A 181 8.24 -23.71 -2.19
C GLU A 181 8.27 -24.75 -3.32
N VAL A 182 7.13 -24.96 -3.99
CA VAL A 182 7.04 -25.87 -5.14
C VAL A 182 7.97 -25.42 -6.26
N LEU A 183 8.01 -24.13 -6.57
CA LEU A 183 8.90 -23.58 -7.60
C LEU A 183 10.39 -23.81 -7.27
N ASN A 184 10.77 -23.69 -6.00
CA ASN A 184 12.13 -23.95 -5.54
C ASN A 184 12.50 -25.44 -5.69
N GLU A 185 11.60 -26.36 -5.32
CA GLU A 185 11.81 -27.79 -5.56
C GLU A 185 11.93 -28.11 -7.05
N MET A 186 11.10 -27.48 -7.89
CA MET A 186 11.23 -27.60 -9.34
C MET A 186 12.58 -27.09 -9.85
N ALA A 187 13.06 -25.96 -9.34
CA ALA A 187 14.36 -25.39 -9.72
C ALA A 187 15.56 -26.24 -9.27
N LYS A 188 15.48 -26.96 -8.14
CA LYS A 188 16.54 -27.87 -7.68
C LYS A 188 16.71 -29.11 -8.55
N MET A 189 15.68 -29.48 -9.31
CA MET A 189 15.73 -30.64 -10.19
C MET A 189 16.38 -30.35 -11.55
N ILE A 190 16.54 -29.08 -11.91
CA ILE A 190 17.12 -28.59 -13.17
C ILE A 190 18.58 -28.22 -12.95
#